data_AF-F9PPH8-F1
#
_entry.id   AF-F9PPH8-F1
#
_cell.length_a   1.000
_cell.length_b   1.000
_cell.length_c   1.000
_cell.angle_alpha   90.00
_cell.angle_beta   90.00
_cell.angle_gamma   90.00
#
_symmetry.space_group_name_H-M   'P 1'
#
loop_
_entity.id
_entity.type
_entity.pdbx_description
1 polymer ?
#
loop_
_entity_poly.entity_id
_entity_poly.type
_entity_poly.pdbx_seq_one_letter_code
_entity_poly.pdbx_strand_id
1 'polypeptide(L)'
;MKKLDLSKNTELLSLSLDNNQEDNMGLTELDLSNNTKLTAIYLKENKLSELKIENLKLFGLNIHGNRLTTLDLSKIEFNSESSYFDSIQRVKFTTKSLTKIDMSKLIGADNLDKVKFDEKDTNLSYDKNTGILTINSENAKKFTYYYNTQNTGVFSIMVVEVELELDEIAPEVNKEALQQAIDKAKKPETTKGKTDESIEAMNKALAKAEEILAKEDATQEEVDKAEKDLTDAINALVDKPQEPEVEKVELKNEDGSIVVSGDTNTLDKNWKVLTKAVNPKELAGKEYDAYDISLKDANNGEAQPKGEVTVKIKVKAKVEKIYHIDGGLTEIPFTYENGEVTFKTDHFSIYAVVYGDKQDDNNKPGDDNNKPGNDNKKPVQDVKPENNSKKNRKTNKLPRTNITNASYVLTSILALGVAGAIGYKKKYK
;
A
#
# COMPACT_ATOMS: atom_id res chain seq x y z
N MET A 1 -6.46 24.54 55.95
CA MET A 1 -5.04 24.17 55.73
C MET A 1 -4.98 23.20 54.56
N LYS A 2 -4.11 23.39 53.56
CA LYS A 2 -4.08 22.52 52.35
C LYS A 2 -3.14 21.32 52.47
N LYS A 3 -2.07 21.46 53.27
CA LYS A 3 -1.04 20.43 53.51
C LYS A 3 -0.69 20.39 54.99
N LEU A 4 -0.34 19.21 55.49
CA LEU A 4 0.13 18.97 56.85
C LEU A 4 1.26 17.94 56.78
N ASP A 5 2.40 18.25 57.39
CA ASP A 5 3.53 17.32 57.50
C ASP A 5 3.57 16.72 58.91
N LEU A 6 3.35 15.40 59.00
CA LEU A 6 3.43 14.61 60.23
C LEU A 6 4.59 13.61 60.20
N SER A 7 5.53 13.75 59.26
CA SER A 7 6.62 12.79 59.03
C SER A 7 7.53 12.58 60.23
N LYS A 8 7.60 13.56 61.15
CA LYS A 8 8.39 13.48 62.39
C LYS A 8 7.59 12.93 63.58
N ASN A 9 6.28 12.74 63.43
CA ASN A 9 5.40 12.26 64.49
C ASN A 9 5.25 10.73 64.44
N THR A 10 6.37 10.00 64.39
CA THR A 10 6.40 8.53 64.22
C THR A 10 5.72 7.76 65.36
N GLU A 11 5.54 8.40 66.51
CA GLU A 11 4.89 7.85 67.71
C GLU A 11 3.38 8.15 67.79
N LEU A 12 2.79 8.76 66.75
CA LEU A 12 1.38 9.14 66.75
C LEU A 12 0.48 7.89 66.73
N LEU A 13 -0.42 7.78 67.71
CA LEU A 13 -1.33 6.64 67.86
C LEU A 13 -2.71 6.88 67.24
N SER A 14 -3.19 8.13 67.25
CA SER A 14 -4.48 8.51 66.69
C SER A 14 -4.38 9.88 66.05
N LEU A 15 -5.04 10.04 64.90
CA LEU A 15 -5.15 11.29 64.18
C LEU A 15 -6.62 11.61 63.92
N SER A 16 -7.07 12.78 64.36
CA SER A 16 -8.37 13.33 63.96
C SER A 16 -8.15 14.73 63.40
N LEU A 17 -8.51 14.88 62.13
CA LEU A 17 -8.54 16.14 61.37
C LEU A 17 -9.88 16.25 60.64
N ASP A 18 -10.95 15.76 61.29
CA ASP A 18 -12.31 15.89 60.78
C ASP A 18 -12.64 17.37 60.57
N ASN A 19 -13.21 17.66 59.42
CA ASN A 19 -13.74 18.96 59.11
C ASN A 19 -15.26 18.95 59.30
N ASN A 20 -15.82 20.11 59.65
CA ASN A 20 -17.23 20.27 59.98
C ASN A 20 -17.99 21.12 58.96
N GLN A 21 -17.35 21.58 57.89
CA GLN A 21 -17.98 22.43 56.87
C GLN A 21 -17.62 21.99 55.44
N GLU A 22 -18.63 21.97 54.57
CA GLU A 22 -18.50 21.89 53.10
C GLU A 22 -17.88 23.17 52.49
N ASP A 23 -17.14 23.96 53.27
CA ASP A 23 -16.58 25.22 52.81
C ASP A 23 -15.32 25.00 51.94
N ASN A 24 -14.72 26.10 51.46
CA ASN A 24 -13.59 26.01 50.55
C ASN A 24 -12.29 25.49 51.20
N MET A 25 -12.29 25.12 52.48
CA MET A 25 -11.12 24.69 53.24
C MET A 25 -11.09 23.16 53.42
N GLY A 26 -9.89 22.58 53.53
CA GLY A 26 -9.69 21.14 53.72
C GLY A 26 -8.35 20.68 53.18
N LEU A 27 -7.83 19.56 53.70
CA LEU A 27 -6.62 18.92 53.17
C LEU A 27 -6.89 18.32 51.79
N THR A 28 -5.95 18.46 50.87
CA THR A 28 -6.05 17.88 49.52
C THR A 28 -5.21 16.60 49.35
N GLU A 29 -4.17 16.48 50.16
CA GLU A 29 -3.29 15.32 50.23
C GLU A 29 -2.85 15.13 51.68
N LEU A 30 -2.58 13.88 52.07
CA LEU A 30 -1.96 13.57 53.35
C LEU A 30 -1.12 12.30 53.21
N ASP A 31 0.14 12.40 53.66
CA ASP A 31 1.06 11.27 53.71
C ASP A 31 1.30 10.86 55.17
N LEU A 32 0.86 9.65 55.52
CA LEU A 32 1.00 9.05 56.84
C LEU A 32 1.91 7.81 56.81
N SER A 33 2.69 7.62 55.74
CA SER A 33 3.52 6.41 55.55
C SER A 33 4.59 6.24 56.63
N ASN A 34 5.01 7.33 57.27
CA ASN A 34 5.96 7.31 58.40
C ASN A 34 5.30 7.15 59.77
N ASN A 35 3.97 7.22 59.86
CA ASN A 35 3.22 7.19 61.11
C ASN A 35 2.71 5.76 61.39
N THR A 36 3.61 4.78 61.37
CA THR A 36 3.32 3.34 61.39
C THR A 36 2.65 2.85 62.69
N LYS A 37 2.60 3.68 63.73
CA LYS A 37 1.93 3.40 65.01
C LYS A 37 0.48 3.85 65.07
N LEU A 38 -0.05 4.47 64.01
CA LEU A 38 -1.44 4.89 63.96
C LEU A 38 -2.38 3.69 64.03
N THR A 39 -3.36 3.78 64.91
CA THR A 39 -4.41 2.77 65.10
C THR A 39 -5.81 3.31 64.76
N ALA A 40 -5.96 4.63 64.66
CA ALA A 40 -7.21 5.28 64.28
C ALA A 40 -6.96 6.56 63.48
N ILE A 41 -7.68 6.73 62.38
CA ILE A 41 -7.55 7.87 61.45
C ILE A 41 -8.94 8.41 61.12
N TYR A 42 -9.18 9.68 61.45
CA TYR A 42 -10.43 10.39 61.18
C TYR A 42 -10.13 11.65 60.36
N LEU A 43 -10.57 11.65 59.10
CA LEU A 43 -10.27 12.67 58.09
C LEU A 43 -11.55 13.12 57.37
N LYS A 44 -12.71 13.02 58.03
CA LYS A 44 -14.03 13.30 57.45
C LYS A 44 -14.12 14.73 56.89
N GLU A 45 -14.86 14.90 55.79
CA GLU A 45 -15.20 16.16 55.11
C GLU A 45 -13.98 17.03 54.72
N ASN A 46 -12.86 16.39 54.38
CA ASN A 46 -11.72 17.06 53.75
C ASN A 46 -11.85 17.03 52.20
N LYS A 47 -10.78 17.34 51.48
CA LYS A 47 -10.74 17.35 50.00
C LYS A 47 -9.67 16.40 49.47
N LEU A 48 -9.36 15.35 50.23
CA LEU A 48 -8.28 14.43 49.91
C LEU A 48 -8.56 13.77 48.57
N SER A 49 -7.69 14.02 47.59
CA SER A 49 -7.60 13.24 46.36
C SER A 49 -6.57 12.12 46.47
N GLU A 50 -5.70 12.20 47.48
CA GLU A 50 -4.70 11.18 47.79
C GLU A 50 -4.52 11.05 49.31
N LEU A 51 -4.46 9.80 49.79
CA LEU A 51 -4.11 9.44 51.17
C LEU A 51 -3.10 8.31 51.12
N LYS A 52 -1.88 8.55 51.60
CA LYS A 52 -0.85 7.51 51.68
C LYS A 52 -0.80 6.93 53.08
N ILE A 53 -1.12 5.65 53.18
CA ILE A 53 -1.05 4.84 54.40
C ILE A 53 -0.44 3.49 54.05
N GLU A 54 0.43 2.98 54.92
CA GLU A 54 1.09 1.69 54.68
C GLU A 54 1.41 0.99 56.01
N ASN A 55 1.28 -0.33 56.05
CA ASN A 55 1.72 -1.18 57.17
C ASN A 55 1.09 -0.78 58.53
N LEU A 56 -0.18 -0.38 58.52
CA LEU A 56 -0.92 -0.01 59.73
C LEU A 56 -1.83 -1.15 60.20
N LYS A 57 -2.08 -1.18 61.51
CA LYS A 57 -3.12 -2.01 62.12
C LYS A 57 -4.23 -1.11 62.68
N LEU A 58 -5.34 -0.99 61.96
CA LEU A 58 -6.39 -0.01 62.25
C LEU A 58 -7.61 -0.61 62.94
N PHE A 59 -8.13 0.13 63.92
CA PHE A 59 -9.46 -0.05 64.50
C PHE A 59 -10.49 0.88 63.84
N GLY A 60 -10.07 2.01 63.28
CA GLY A 60 -11.00 2.97 62.68
C GLY A 60 -10.35 3.75 61.54
N LEU A 61 -11.06 3.82 60.42
CA LEU A 61 -10.73 4.69 59.30
C LEU A 61 -12.01 5.44 58.87
N ASN A 62 -12.04 6.75 59.08
CA ASN A 62 -13.10 7.61 58.58
C ASN A 62 -12.53 8.56 57.53
N ILE A 63 -12.94 8.38 56.29
CA ILE A 63 -12.53 9.21 55.15
C ILE A 63 -13.76 9.77 54.42
N HIS A 64 -14.92 9.75 55.06
CA HIS A 64 -16.18 10.23 54.51
C HIS A 64 -16.06 11.63 53.92
N GLY A 65 -16.70 11.89 52.78
CA GLY A 65 -16.80 13.23 52.18
C GLY A 65 -15.51 13.73 51.52
N ASN A 66 -14.50 12.88 51.32
CA ASN A 66 -13.31 13.21 50.54
C ASN A 66 -13.51 12.94 49.04
N ARG A 67 -12.44 13.12 48.25
CA ARG A 67 -12.43 13.00 46.78
C ARG A 67 -11.56 11.84 46.31
N LEU A 68 -11.41 10.80 47.14
CA LEU A 68 -10.60 9.64 46.80
C LEU A 68 -11.34 8.80 45.76
N THR A 69 -10.74 8.58 44.60
CA THR A 69 -11.29 7.66 43.58
C THR A 69 -10.70 6.27 43.70
N THR A 70 -9.53 6.17 44.33
CA THR A 70 -8.83 4.91 44.62
C THR A 70 -8.31 4.94 46.04
N LEU A 71 -8.22 3.76 46.66
CA LEU A 71 -7.58 3.57 47.95
C LEU A 71 -7.13 2.13 48.07
N ASP A 72 -5.82 1.92 48.16
CA ASP A 72 -5.26 0.60 48.38
C ASP A 72 -5.12 0.33 49.88
N LEU A 73 -5.89 -0.63 50.38
CA LEU A 73 -5.87 -1.08 51.77
C LEU A 73 -5.27 -2.48 51.91
N SER A 74 -4.63 -3.03 50.86
CA SER A 74 -4.07 -4.39 50.87
C SER A 74 -2.98 -4.60 51.92
N LYS A 75 -2.28 -3.53 52.31
CA LYS A 75 -1.21 -3.53 53.33
C LYS A 75 -1.69 -3.07 54.70
N ILE A 76 -3.00 -2.92 54.89
CA ILE A 76 -3.59 -2.49 56.16
C ILE A 76 -4.24 -3.70 56.83
N GLU A 77 -3.82 -3.98 58.06
CA GLU A 77 -4.45 -5.00 58.91
C GLU A 77 -5.60 -4.35 59.68
N PHE A 78 -6.74 -5.03 59.78
CA PHE A 78 -7.91 -4.53 60.48
C PHE A 78 -8.26 -5.42 61.66
N ASN A 79 -8.57 -4.81 62.81
CA ASN A 79 -8.94 -5.57 63.99
C ASN A 79 -10.42 -5.97 63.94
N SER A 80 -10.68 -7.26 63.68
CA SER A 80 -12.01 -7.80 63.37
C SER A 80 -13.08 -7.61 64.44
N GLU A 81 -12.73 -7.32 65.70
CA GLU A 81 -13.72 -7.33 66.79
C GLU A 81 -14.50 -6.01 66.97
N SER A 82 -14.07 -4.88 66.40
CA SER A 82 -14.77 -3.58 66.54
C SER A 82 -14.37 -2.53 65.49
N SER A 83 -13.91 -2.97 64.31
CA SER A 83 -13.43 -2.03 63.30
C SER A 83 -14.53 -1.17 62.67
N TYR A 84 -14.24 0.12 62.49
CA TYR A 84 -15.11 1.10 61.82
C TYR A 84 -14.50 1.58 60.50
N PHE A 85 -15.30 1.59 59.43
CA PHE A 85 -14.94 2.15 58.13
C PHE A 85 -16.09 2.98 57.55
N ASP A 86 -15.88 4.28 57.40
CA ASP A 86 -16.78 5.15 56.63
C ASP A 86 -16.01 5.72 55.45
N SER A 87 -16.44 5.29 54.26
CA SER A 87 -15.66 5.35 53.04
C SER A 87 -16.39 6.05 51.90
N ILE A 88 -17.53 6.68 52.16
CA ILE A 88 -18.31 7.34 51.10
C ILE A 88 -17.54 8.57 50.60
N GLN A 89 -17.19 8.58 49.32
CA GLN A 89 -16.47 9.66 48.64
C GLN A 89 -17.42 10.45 47.75
N ARG A 90 -17.14 11.74 47.56
CA ARG A 90 -17.88 12.64 46.67
C ARG A 90 -16.92 13.27 45.68
N VAL A 91 -17.11 12.98 44.39
CA VAL A 91 -16.22 13.44 43.32
C VAL A 91 -17.01 14.21 42.28
N LYS A 92 -16.49 15.37 41.88
CA LYS A 92 -16.96 16.08 40.68
C LYS A 92 -16.09 15.67 39.50
N PHE A 93 -16.71 15.27 38.40
CA PHE A 93 -16.01 14.81 37.22
C PHE A 93 -16.52 15.54 35.97
N THR A 94 -15.61 16.30 35.37
CA THR A 94 -15.85 17.02 34.12
C THR A 94 -15.69 16.06 32.94
N THR A 95 -16.68 15.99 32.06
CA THR A 95 -16.74 15.04 30.94
C THR A 95 -17.28 15.70 29.68
N LYS A 96 -16.92 15.15 28.51
CA LYS A 96 -17.47 15.57 27.21
C LYS A 96 -18.83 14.93 26.89
N SER A 97 -19.21 13.89 27.63
CA SER A 97 -20.47 13.17 27.44
C SER A 97 -21.06 12.77 28.78
N LEU A 98 -22.37 12.96 28.95
CA LEU A 98 -23.11 12.52 30.15
C LEU A 98 -23.61 11.06 30.05
N THR A 99 -23.57 10.48 28.85
CA THR A 99 -24.09 9.12 28.59
C THR A 99 -22.99 8.10 28.36
N LYS A 100 -21.76 8.53 28.04
CA LYS A 100 -20.57 7.68 27.92
C LYS A 100 -19.43 8.28 28.74
N ILE A 101 -19.07 7.61 29.83
CA ILE A 101 -18.02 8.03 30.75
C ILE A 101 -16.82 7.11 30.59
N ASP A 102 -15.67 7.70 30.33
CA ASP A 102 -14.38 7.03 30.32
C ASP A 102 -13.86 6.94 31.76
N MET A 103 -14.06 5.77 32.39
CA MET A 103 -13.69 5.56 33.80
C MET A 103 -12.17 5.59 34.01
N SER A 104 -11.37 5.35 32.97
CA SER A 104 -9.90 5.38 33.09
C SER A 104 -9.39 6.78 33.48
N LYS A 105 -10.11 7.84 33.08
CA LYS A 105 -9.82 9.23 33.45
C LYS A 105 -10.17 9.56 34.91
N LEU A 106 -11.03 8.77 35.54
CA LEU A 106 -11.46 8.97 36.92
C LEU A 106 -10.63 8.16 37.92
N ILE A 107 -10.33 6.90 37.59
CA ILE A 107 -9.71 5.93 38.51
C ILE A 107 -8.34 5.40 38.04
N GLY A 108 -7.90 5.74 36.83
CA GLY A 108 -6.70 5.18 36.20
C GLY A 108 -6.97 3.83 35.52
N ALA A 109 -6.28 3.58 34.40
CA ALA A 109 -6.45 2.38 33.59
C ALA A 109 -6.14 1.06 34.34
N ASP A 110 -5.17 1.08 35.27
CA ASP A 110 -4.76 -0.10 36.03
C ASP A 110 -5.80 -0.54 37.08
N ASN A 111 -6.85 0.25 37.30
CA ASN A 111 -7.84 0.02 38.34
C ASN A 111 -9.24 -0.36 37.82
N LEU A 112 -9.42 -0.51 36.51
CA LEU A 112 -10.73 -0.76 35.90
C LEU A 112 -11.40 -2.03 36.45
N ASP A 113 -10.63 -3.10 36.68
CA ASP A 113 -11.15 -4.36 37.25
C ASP A 113 -11.58 -4.26 38.72
N LYS A 114 -11.25 -3.16 39.42
CA LYS A 114 -11.65 -2.93 40.82
C LYS A 114 -13.00 -2.23 40.94
N VAL A 115 -13.58 -1.78 39.83
CA VAL A 115 -14.86 -1.07 39.80
C VAL A 115 -16.03 -2.03 39.66
N LYS A 116 -17.06 -1.82 40.47
CA LYS A 116 -18.36 -2.49 40.36
C LYS A 116 -19.48 -1.46 40.41
N PHE A 117 -20.57 -1.79 39.75
CA PHE A 117 -21.82 -1.03 39.79
C PHE A 117 -22.91 -1.89 40.46
N ASP A 118 -23.99 -1.27 40.91
CA ASP A 118 -25.15 -2.02 41.43
C ASP A 118 -25.77 -2.82 40.29
N GLU A 119 -25.77 -4.15 40.41
CA GLU A 119 -26.35 -5.05 39.41
C GLU A 119 -27.85 -4.83 39.19
N LYS A 120 -28.53 -4.17 40.13
CA LYS A 120 -29.94 -3.81 40.01
C LYS A 120 -30.17 -2.52 39.21
N ASP A 121 -29.14 -1.70 39.01
CA ASP A 121 -29.26 -0.47 38.23
C ASP A 121 -29.13 -0.77 36.73
N THR A 122 -30.28 -1.03 36.09
CA THR A 122 -30.34 -1.32 34.65
C THR A 122 -30.01 -0.10 33.77
N ASN A 123 -29.84 1.08 34.36
CA ASN A 123 -29.45 2.28 33.60
C ASN A 123 -27.94 2.37 33.39
N LEU A 124 -27.15 1.59 34.12
CA LEU A 124 -25.69 1.61 34.05
C LEU A 124 -25.18 0.33 33.40
N SER A 125 -24.32 0.47 32.40
CA SER A 125 -23.63 -0.65 31.76
C SER A 125 -22.14 -0.34 31.68
N TYR A 126 -21.32 -1.15 32.32
CA TYR A 126 -19.87 -0.94 32.39
C TYR A 126 -19.11 -2.07 31.70
N ASP A 127 -18.27 -1.69 30.73
CA ASP A 127 -17.30 -2.59 30.12
C ASP A 127 -15.92 -2.35 30.73
N LYS A 128 -15.48 -3.27 31.59
CA LYS A 128 -14.18 -3.20 32.27
C LYS A 128 -12.98 -3.33 31.34
N ASN A 129 -13.13 -3.94 30.16
CA ASN A 129 -12.02 -4.10 29.21
C ASN A 129 -11.72 -2.80 28.47
N THR A 130 -12.77 -2.05 28.11
CA THR A 130 -12.64 -0.74 27.46
C THR A 130 -12.60 0.41 28.47
N GLY A 131 -13.06 0.18 29.70
CA GLY A 131 -13.19 1.20 30.74
C GLY A 131 -14.38 2.14 30.53
N ILE A 132 -15.29 1.83 29.61
CA ILE A 132 -16.41 2.69 29.26
C ILE A 132 -17.64 2.33 30.12
N LEU A 133 -18.15 3.33 30.83
CA LEU A 133 -19.47 3.30 31.46
C LEU A 133 -20.49 3.97 30.53
N THR A 134 -21.53 3.23 30.16
CA THR A 134 -22.70 3.75 29.45
C THR A 134 -23.83 4.02 30.46
N ILE A 135 -24.43 5.21 30.38
CA ILE A 135 -25.54 5.65 31.20
C ILE A 135 -26.77 5.86 30.31
N ASN A 136 -27.78 5.00 30.47
CA ASN A 136 -29.03 4.99 29.70
C ASN A 136 -30.03 6.02 30.25
N SER A 137 -29.58 7.27 30.44
CA SER A 137 -30.41 8.40 30.84
C SER A 137 -29.83 9.69 30.29
N GLU A 138 -30.60 10.39 29.46
CA GLU A 138 -30.17 11.63 28.79
C GLU A 138 -29.83 12.77 29.76
N ASN A 139 -30.30 12.69 31.01
CA ASN A 139 -30.11 13.72 32.03
C ASN A 139 -29.35 13.20 33.26
N ALA A 140 -28.53 12.16 33.10
CA ALA A 140 -27.70 11.67 34.20
C ALA A 140 -26.71 12.75 34.66
N LYS A 141 -26.92 13.25 35.88
CA LYS A 141 -26.00 14.20 36.53
C LYS A 141 -25.12 13.55 37.59
N LYS A 142 -25.37 12.28 37.88
CA LYS A 142 -24.62 11.53 38.88
C LYS A 142 -24.69 10.03 38.65
N PHE A 143 -23.68 9.33 39.15
CA PHE A 143 -23.69 7.88 39.28
C PHE A 143 -22.91 7.47 40.52
N THR A 144 -23.09 6.23 40.96
CA THR A 144 -22.35 5.66 42.10
C THR A 144 -21.63 4.40 41.64
N TYR A 145 -20.38 4.23 42.05
CA TYR A 145 -19.65 2.98 41.88
C TYR A 145 -19.01 2.52 43.18
N TYR A 146 -18.69 1.23 43.22
CA TYR A 146 -18.06 0.54 44.34
C TYR A 146 -16.63 0.18 43.93
N TYR A 147 -15.65 0.72 44.65
CA TYR A 147 -14.24 0.43 44.43
C TYR A 147 -13.74 -0.65 45.39
N ASN A 148 -13.17 -1.72 44.85
CA ASN A 148 -12.53 -2.77 45.64
C ASN A 148 -11.18 -2.28 46.18
N THR A 149 -11.08 -2.15 47.49
CA THR A 149 -9.87 -1.66 48.21
C THR A 149 -8.78 -2.73 48.36
N GLN A 150 -9.00 -3.93 47.80
CA GLN A 150 -8.18 -5.13 47.95
C GLN A 150 -8.14 -5.69 49.39
N ASN A 151 -9.15 -5.37 50.20
CA ASN A 151 -9.31 -5.92 51.55
C ASN A 151 -10.60 -6.74 51.68
N THR A 152 -10.87 -7.28 52.87
CA THR A 152 -12.03 -8.14 53.17
C THR A 152 -12.93 -7.50 54.23
N GLY A 153 -14.11 -8.08 54.42
CA GLY A 153 -15.06 -7.61 55.43
C GLY A 153 -15.49 -6.16 55.21
N VAL A 154 -15.60 -5.40 56.30
CA VAL A 154 -16.11 -4.03 56.27
C VAL A 154 -15.22 -3.07 55.48
N PHE A 155 -13.94 -3.38 55.26
CA PHE A 155 -13.01 -2.52 54.52
C PHE A 155 -12.93 -2.82 53.03
N SER A 156 -13.61 -3.87 52.56
CA SER A 156 -13.47 -4.38 51.19
C SER A 156 -13.92 -3.40 50.10
N ILE A 157 -14.82 -2.46 50.43
CA ILE A 157 -15.48 -1.60 49.46
C ILE A 157 -15.43 -0.14 49.90
N MET A 158 -15.03 0.73 48.97
CA MET A 158 -15.20 2.17 49.04
C MET A 158 -16.34 2.58 48.10
N VAL A 159 -17.28 3.37 48.59
CA VAL A 159 -18.40 3.89 47.77
C VAL A 159 -18.01 5.25 47.23
N VAL A 160 -18.14 5.47 45.93
CA VAL A 160 -17.83 6.76 45.31
C VAL A 160 -19.05 7.28 44.57
N GLU A 161 -19.54 8.42 45.04
CA GLU A 161 -20.61 9.18 44.42
C GLU A 161 -20.00 10.23 43.49
N VAL A 162 -20.32 10.13 42.20
CA VAL A 162 -19.78 11.00 41.16
C VAL A 162 -20.86 11.96 40.71
N GLU A 163 -20.60 13.26 40.78
CA GLU A 163 -21.37 14.33 40.15
C GLU A 163 -20.71 14.66 38.80
N LEU A 164 -21.49 14.60 37.72
CA LEU A 164 -21.03 14.88 36.36
C LEU A 164 -21.21 16.36 36.03
N GLU A 165 -20.18 16.94 35.44
CA GLU A 165 -20.19 18.28 34.87
C GLU A 165 -19.87 18.18 33.38
N LEU A 166 -20.77 18.68 32.53
CA LEU A 166 -20.52 18.72 31.10
C LEU A 166 -19.53 19.84 30.80
N ASP A 167 -18.45 19.51 30.10
CA ASP A 167 -17.49 20.49 29.62
C ASP A 167 -18.06 21.26 28.42
N GLU A 168 -18.89 22.28 28.71
CA GLU A 168 -19.57 23.11 27.69
C GLU A 168 -18.61 23.99 26.87
N ILE A 169 -17.29 23.92 27.11
CA ILE A 169 -16.29 24.85 26.55
C ILE A 169 -15.24 24.15 25.67
N ALA A 170 -15.25 22.81 25.53
CA ALA A 170 -14.39 22.18 24.53
C ALA A 170 -14.99 22.41 23.13
N PRO A 171 -14.38 23.24 22.25
CA PRO A 171 -14.87 23.36 20.88
C PRO A 171 -14.89 21.96 20.26
N GLU A 172 -16.00 21.65 19.59
CA GLU A 172 -16.08 20.44 18.78
C GLU A 172 -14.87 20.42 17.85
N VAL A 173 -14.15 19.29 17.84
CA VAL A 173 -12.93 19.14 17.06
C VAL A 173 -13.31 19.21 15.58
N ASN A 174 -12.88 20.26 14.89
CA ASN A 174 -13.25 20.49 13.52
C ASN A 174 -12.40 19.62 12.60
N LYS A 175 -13.04 18.66 11.92
CA LYS A 175 -12.41 17.73 10.97
C LYS A 175 -12.70 18.06 9.50
N GLU A 176 -13.36 19.17 9.19
CA GLU A 176 -13.79 19.49 7.83
C GLU A 176 -12.60 19.62 6.86
N ALA A 177 -11.55 20.34 7.26
CA ALA A 177 -10.37 20.54 6.41
C ALA A 177 -9.60 19.23 6.19
N LEU A 178 -9.47 18.40 7.23
CA LEU A 178 -8.89 17.05 7.12
C LEU A 178 -9.70 16.18 6.14
N GLN A 179 -11.03 16.17 6.24
CA GLN A 179 -11.90 15.43 5.33
C GLN A 179 -11.71 15.90 3.88
N GLN A 180 -11.64 17.21 3.64
CA GLN A 180 -11.40 17.76 2.30
C GLN A 180 -10.05 17.34 1.73
N ALA A 181 -9.00 17.29 2.56
CA ALA A 181 -7.68 16.82 2.15
C ALA A 181 -7.71 15.32 1.78
N ILE A 182 -8.42 14.49 2.57
CA ILE A 182 -8.63 13.06 2.29
C ILE A 182 -9.39 12.87 0.96
N ASP A 183 -10.48 13.62 0.76
CA ASP A 183 -11.27 13.55 -0.47
C ASP A 183 -10.46 13.98 -1.69
N LYS A 184 -9.57 14.97 -1.54
CA LYS A 184 -8.63 15.38 -2.58
C LYS A 184 -7.61 14.29 -2.89
N ALA A 185 -7.00 13.67 -1.88
CA ALA A 185 -6.01 12.60 -2.06
C ALA A 185 -6.59 11.38 -2.78
N LYS A 186 -7.86 11.04 -2.51
CA LYS A 186 -8.56 9.88 -3.12
C LYS A 186 -8.97 10.08 -4.58
N LYS A 187 -8.92 11.31 -5.11
CA LYS A 187 -9.26 11.55 -6.52
C LYS A 187 -8.18 10.95 -7.43
N PRO A 188 -8.54 10.13 -8.44
CA PRO A 188 -7.57 9.55 -9.38
C PRO A 188 -6.69 10.59 -10.09
N GLU A 189 -7.23 11.79 -10.31
CA GLU A 189 -6.51 12.88 -11.00
C GLU A 189 -5.42 13.52 -10.15
N THR A 190 -5.43 13.30 -8.83
CA THR A 190 -4.37 13.77 -7.93
C THR A 190 -3.06 13.04 -8.20
N THR A 191 -3.11 11.74 -8.55
CA THR A 191 -1.93 10.88 -8.76
C THR A 191 -1.60 10.63 -10.23
N LYS A 192 -2.46 11.07 -11.16
CA LYS A 192 -2.25 10.87 -12.59
C LYS A 192 -0.95 11.52 -13.07
N GLY A 193 -0.10 10.72 -13.72
CA GLY A 193 1.18 11.18 -14.25
C GLY A 193 2.25 11.45 -13.18
N LYS A 194 2.03 11.06 -11.92
CA LYS A 194 3.00 11.20 -10.84
C LYS A 194 3.84 9.93 -10.66
N THR A 195 5.06 10.08 -10.14
CA THR A 195 6.00 8.97 -9.85
C THR A 195 5.46 8.05 -8.76
N ASP A 196 5.79 6.77 -8.85
CA ASP A 196 5.26 5.76 -7.94
C ASP A 196 5.77 5.98 -6.50
N GLU A 197 7.01 6.46 -6.35
CA GLU A 197 7.62 6.81 -5.05
C GLU A 197 6.87 7.96 -4.35
N SER A 198 6.50 9.00 -5.10
CA SER A 198 5.77 10.14 -4.53
C SER A 198 4.32 9.77 -4.17
N ILE A 199 3.70 8.88 -4.95
CA ILE A 199 2.36 8.34 -4.67
C ILE A 199 2.39 7.48 -3.41
N GLU A 200 3.40 6.64 -3.21
CA GLU A 200 3.55 5.82 -2.00
C GLU A 200 3.66 6.69 -0.74
N ALA A 201 4.47 7.76 -0.80
CA ALA A 201 4.60 8.71 0.30
C ALA A 201 3.26 9.41 0.64
N MET A 202 2.49 9.82 -0.38
CA MET A 202 1.16 10.39 -0.20
C MET A 202 0.17 9.38 0.43
N ASN A 203 0.15 8.14 -0.06
CA ASN A 203 -0.73 7.08 0.45
C ASN A 203 -0.45 6.76 1.93
N LYS A 204 0.81 6.83 2.35
CA LYS A 204 1.18 6.67 3.76
C LYS A 204 0.64 7.81 4.64
N ALA A 205 0.64 9.05 4.14
CA ALA A 205 0.03 10.17 4.85
C ALA A 205 -1.50 10.06 4.88
N LEU A 206 -2.11 9.58 3.78
CA LEU A 206 -3.55 9.34 3.68
C LEU A 206 -4.05 8.34 4.73
N ALA A 207 -3.36 7.19 4.89
CA ALA A 207 -3.74 6.19 5.89
C ALA A 207 -3.78 6.76 7.32
N LYS A 208 -2.78 7.56 7.70
CA LYS A 208 -2.74 8.23 9.01
C LYS A 208 -3.86 9.26 9.17
N ALA A 209 -4.16 10.01 8.11
CA ALA A 209 -5.24 10.97 8.12
C ALA A 209 -6.61 10.30 8.34
N GLU A 210 -6.84 9.13 7.73
CA GLU A 210 -8.06 8.35 7.93
C GLU A 210 -8.19 7.79 9.36
N GLU A 211 -7.09 7.37 9.98
CA GLU A 211 -7.07 6.94 11.39
C GLU A 211 -7.49 8.07 12.34
N ILE A 212 -6.93 9.28 12.15
CA ILE A 212 -7.28 10.46 12.96
C ILE A 212 -8.71 10.92 12.71
N LEU A 213 -9.19 10.83 11.47
CA LEU A 213 -10.58 11.13 11.11
C LEU A 213 -11.55 10.21 11.86
N ALA A 214 -11.24 8.91 11.97
CA ALA A 214 -12.08 7.91 12.65
C ALA A 214 -12.01 7.96 14.19
N LYS A 215 -10.96 8.57 14.76
CA LYS A 215 -10.75 8.65 16.22
C LYS A 215 -11.77 9.58 16.90
N GLU A 216 -12.64 9.04 17.76
CA GLU A 216 -13.71 9.80 18.45
C GLU A 216 -13.18 10.87 19.42
N ASP A 217 -12.00 10.64 20.01
CA ASP A 217 -11.37 11.51 20.99
C ASP A 217 -10.15 12.27 20.44
N ALA A 218 -10.03 12.37 19.11
CA ALA A 218 -8.94 13.10 18.46
C ALA A 218 -8.85 14.54 18.98
N THR A 219 -7.65 15.05 19.21
CA THR A 219 -7.47 16.47 19.56
C THR A 219 -7.44 17.34 18.30
N GLN A 220 -7.73 18.64 18.42
CA GLN A 220 -7.59 19.55 17.28
C GLN A 220 -6.14 19.57 16.76
N GLU A 221 -5.15 19.48 17.65
CA GLU A 221 -3.74 19.41 17.26
C GLU A 221 -3.42 18.14 16.44
N GLU A 222 -3.99 16.99 16.80
CA GLU A 222 -3.86 15.76 16.01
C GLU A 222 -4.49 15.91 14.62
N VAL A 223 -5.67 16.54 14.55
CA VAL A 223 -6.39 16.79 13.29
C VAL A 223 -5.61 17.76 12.39
N ASP A 224 -5.17 18.90 12.92
CA ASP A 224 -4.41 19.92 12.20
C ASP A 224 -3.09 19.34 11.69
N LYS A 225 -2.42 18.52 12.51
CA LYS A 225 -1.19 17.84 12.10
C LYS A 225 -1.45 16.85 10.97
N ALA A 226 -2.50 16.03 11.06
CA ALA A 226 -2.84 15.07 10.02
C ALA A 226 -3.21 15.76 8.70
N GLU A 227 -3.96 16.86 8.77
CA GLU A 227 -4.32 17.68 7.61
C GLU A 227 -3.07 18.24 6.93
N LYS A 228 -2.18 18.84 7.73
CA LYS A 228 -0.92 19.40 7.24
C LYS A 228 -0.03 18.34 6.61
N ASP A 229 0.20 17.23 7.29
CA ASP A 229 1.04 16.13 6.79
C ASP A 229 0.51 15.60 5.44
N LEU A 230 -0.81 15.40 5.32
CA LEU A 230 -1.44 14.95 4.08
C LEU A 230 -1.33 16.00 2.97
N THR A 231 -1.59 17.26 3.29
CA THR A 231 -1.50 18.37 2.33
C THR A 231 -0.07 18.54 1.82
N ASP A 232 0.93 18.47 2.69
CA ASP A 232 2.35 18.51 2.33
C ASP A 232 2.71 17.33 1.42
N ALA A 233 2.22 16.13 1.70
CA ALA A 233 2.47 14.96 0.87
C ALA A 233 1.81 15.05 -0.51
N ILE A 234 0.58 15.60 -0.59
CA ILE A 234 -0.08 15.91 -1.88
C ILE A 234 0.75 16.93 -2.68
N ASN A 235 1.25 17.97 -2.03
CA ASN A 235 2.05 19.01 -2.69
C ASN A 235 3.45 18.51 -3.09
N ALA A 236 3.95 17.45 -2.44
CA ALA A 236 5.24 16.82 -2.75
C ALA A 236 5.17 15.78 -3.89
N LEU A 237 4.00 15.58 -4.52
CA LEU A 237 3.86 14.68 -5.67
C LEU A 237 4.73 15.14 -6.85
N VAL A 238 5.51 14.20 -7.39
CA VAL A 238 6.50 14.48 -8.45
C VAL A 238 5.98 13.92 -9.78
N ASP A 239 6.01 14.73 -10.84
CA ASP A 239 5.64 14.28 -12.20
C ASP A 239 6.60 13.21 -12.72
N LYS A 240 6.08 12.21 -13.45
CA LYS A 240 6.91 11.25 -14.18
C LYS A 240 7.74 12.02 -15.22
N PRO A 241 9.01 11.63 -15.45
CA PRO A 241 9.82 12.21 -16.51
C PRO A 241 9.09 12.09 -17.86
N GLN A 242 8.98 13.20 -18.59
CA GLN A 242 8.40 13.18 -19.93
C GLN A 242 9.48 12.69 -20.91
N GLU A 243 9.33 11.46 -21.45
CA GLU A 243 10.18 11.02 -22.56
C GLU A 243 9.92 11.92 -23.79
N PRO A 244 10.95 12.33 -24.55
CA PRO A 244 10.75 13.13 -25.75
C PRO A 244 9.93 12.34 -26.77
N GLU A 245 8.77 12.87 -27.14
CA GLU A 245 7.90 12.29 -28.15
C GLU A 245 8.55 12.42 -29.52
N VAL A 246 9.24 11.38 -29.97
CA VAL A 246 9.87 11.30 -31.28
C VAL A 246 8.86 10.74 -32.28
N GLU A 247 8.61 11.49 -33.36
CA GLU A 247 7.65 11.13 -34.41
C GLU A 247 8.04 9.78 -35.03
N LYS A 248 7.09 8.83 -35.11
CA LYS A 248 7.30 7.52 -35.73
C LYS A 248 7.41 7.64 -37.25
N VAL A 249 8.36 6.92 -37.85
CA VAL A 249 8.61 6.91 -39.30
C VAL A 249 8.41 5.49 -39.83
N GLU A 250 7.59 5.34 -40.87
CA GLU A 250 7.45 4.09 -41.63
C GLU A 250 7.74 4.33 -43.12
N LEU A 251 8.68 3.56 -43.67
CA LEU A 251 9.06 3.60 -45.07
C LEU A 251 8.74 2.25 -45.72
N LYS A 252 8.24 2.26 -46.96
CA LYS A 252 7.84 1.05 -47.69
C LYS A 252 8.54 0.99 -49.04
N ASN A 253 8.86 -0.21 -49.50
CA ASN A 253 9.33 -0.43 -50.86
C ASN A 253 8.17 -0.31 -51.87
N GLU A 254 8.49 -0.28 -53.18
CA GLU A 254 7.51 0.02 -54.25
C GLU A 254 6.25 -0.88 -54.23
N ASP A 255 6.38 -2.16 -53.88
CA ASP A 255 5.26 -3.10 -53.82
C ASP A 255 4.64 -3.26 -52.41
N GLY A 256 5.22 -2.60 -51.40
CA GLY A 256 4.78 -2.66 -50.00
C GLY A 256 4.92 -4.06 -49.37
N SER A 257 5.79 -4.91 -49.90
CA SER A 257 6.14 -6.21 -49.30
C SER A 257 7.14 -6.07 -48.15
N ILE A 258 7.93 -5.00 -48.14
CA ILE A 258 8.92 -4.68 -47.11
C ILE A 258 8.62 -3.32 -46.50
N VAL A 259 8.51 -3.29 -45.17
CA VAL A 259 8.29 -2.07 -44.37
C VAL A 259 9.45 -1.91 -43.40
N VAL A 260 10.02 -0.71 -43.35
CA VAL A 260 11.06 -0.31 -42.40
C VAL A 260 10.46 0.75 -41.47
N SER A 261 10.42 0.46 -40.18
CA SER A 261 9.81 1.31 -39.16
C SER A 261 10.83 1.72 -38.09
N GLY A 262 10.75 2.98 -37.66
CA GLY A 262 11.58 3.60 -36.63
C GLY A 262 10.96 4.91 -36.16
N ASP A 263 11.80 5.87 -35.82
CA ASP A 263 11.45 7.24 -35.43
C ASP A 263 12.34 8.27 -36.14
N THR A 264 12.09 9.55 -35.93
CA THR A 264 12.89 10.64 -36.55
C THR A 264 14.35 10.70 -36.09
N ASN A 265 14.74 9.98 -35.01
CA ASN A 265 16.13 9.85 -34.62
C ASN A 265 16.84 8.77 -35.45
N THR A 266 16.12 7.73 -35.86
CA THR A 266 16.67 6.56 -36.54
C THR A 266 16.49 6.59 -38.06
N LEU A 267 15.42 7.21 -38.57
CA LEU A 267 15.06 7.29 -39.99
C LEU A 267 14.69 8.72 -40.42
N ASP A 268 14.94 9.05 -41.69
CA ASP A 268 14.38 10.26 -42.31
C ASP A 268 13.14 9.89 -43.12
N LYS A 269 12.04 10.64 -42.91
CA LYS A 269 10.75 10.42 -43.59
C LYS A 269 10.81 10.55 -45.11
N ASN A 270 11.82 11.23 -45.65
CA ASN A 270 11.99 11.43 -47.09
C ASN A 270 12.81 10.32 -47.75
N TRP A 271 13.34 9.37 -46.97
CA TRP A 271 14.07 8.24 -47.53
C TRP A 271 13.14 7.24 -48.21
N LYS A 272 13.70 6.48 -49.14
CA LYS A 272 13.01 5.44 -49.91
C LYS A 272 13.65 4.10 -49.65
N VAL A 273 12.83 3.07 -49.47
CA VAL A 273 13.29 1.68 -49.39
C VAL A 273 13.36 1.13 -50.81
N LEU A 274 14.54 0.68 -51.22
CA LEU A 274 14.76 -0.07 -52.46
C LEU A 274 15.11 -1.50 -52.12
N THR A 275 14.59 -2.43 -52.92
CA THR A 275 14.75 -3.86 -52.70
C THR A 275 15.11 -4.52 -54.02
N LYS A 276 16.19 -5.29 -54.04
CA LYS A 276 16.62 -6.05 -55.21
C LYS A 276 16.73 -7.54 -54.84
N ALA A 277 16.06 -8.39 -55.60
CA ALA A 277 16.18 -9.83 -55.41
C ALA A 277 17.60 -10.31 -55.71
N VAL A 278 18.15 -11.16 -54.85
CA VAL A 278 19.50 -11.72 -54.98
C VAL A 278 19.50 -13.23 -54.77
N ASN A 279 20.55 -13.91 -55.24
CA ASN A 279 20.71 -15.36 -55.16
C ASN A 279 22.08 -15.70 -54.53
N PRO A 280 22.21 -15.61 -53.19
CA PRO A 280 23.43 -15.95 -52.46
C PRO A 280 23.81 -17.42 -52.67
N LYS A 281 25.09 -17.66 -52.99
CA LYS A 281 25.62 -19.00 -53.27
C LYS A 281 25.64 -19.88 -52.02
N GLU A 282 25.74 -19.25 -50.85
CA GLU A 282 25.77 -19.84 -49.51
C GLU A 282 24.45 -20.58 -49.18
N LEU A 283 23.36 -20.19 -49.83
CA LEU A 283 22.02 -20.81 -49.66
C LEU A 283 21.66 -21.75 -50.81
N ALA A 284 22.62 -22.19 -51.62
CA ALA A 284 22.37 -23.14 -52.70
C ALA A 284 21.70 -24.42 -52.18
N GLY A 285 20.58 -24.80 -52.79
CA GLY A 285 19.80 -25.97 -52.40
C GLY A 285 18.76 -25.74 -51.30
N LYS A 286 18.64 -24.52 -50.76
CA LYS A 286 17.56 -24.14 -49.82
C LYS A 286 16.41 -23.44 -50.56
N GLU A 287 15.20 -23.53 -49.99
CA GLU A 287 14.06 -22.70 -50.40
C GLU A 287 14.08 -21.39 -49.59
N TYR A 288 14.29 -20.25 -50.26
CA TYR A 288 14.43 -18.96 -49.60
C TYR A 288 14.00 -17.81 -50.52
N ASP A 289 13.76 -16.63 -49.93
CA ASP A 289 13.71 -15.35 -50.64
C ASP A 289 14.82 -14.46 -50.06
N ALA A 290 15.64 -13.85 -50.92
CA ALA A 290 16.73 -12.97 -50.48
C ALA A 290 16.66 -11.61 -51.18
N TYR A 291 16.83 -10.56 -50.40
CA TYR A 291 16.70 -9.16 -50.81
C TYR A 291 17.94 -8.39 -50.39
N ASP A 292 18.55 -7.71 -51.34
CA ASP A 292 19.41 -6.56 -51.08
C ASP A 292 18.50 -5.37 -50.79
N ILE A 293 18.35 -5.03 -49.51
CA ILE A 293 17.54 -3.93 -49.02
C ILE A 293 18.47 -2.74 -48.87
N SER A 294 18.09 -1.58 -49.41
CA SER A 294 18.86 -0.34 -49.30
C SER A 294 17.93 0.85 -49.04
N LEU A 295 18.47 1.86 -48.36
CA LEU A 295 17.79 3.15 -48.19
C LEU A 295 18.43 4.17 -49.14
N LYS A 296 17.57 4.95 -49.81
CA LYS A 296 17.99 6.09 -50.63
C LYS A 296 17.48 7.40 -50.05
N ASP A 297 18.35 8.41 -50.00
CA ASP A 297 17.95 9.76 -49.60
C ASP A 297 17.17 10.50 -50.71
N ALA A 298 16.74 11.74 -50.42
CA ALA A 298 16.00 12.57 -51.36
C ALA A 298 16.78 12.91 -52.66
N ASN A 299 18.11 12.78 -52.64
CA ASN A 299 19.01 13.00 -53.77
C ASN A 299 19.45 11.69 -54.46
N ASN A 300 18.79 10.57 -54.15
CA ASN A 300 19.17 9.21 -54.58
C ASN A 300 20.57 8.74 -54.08
N GLY A 301 21.14 9.40 -53.07
CA GLY A 301 22.33 8.94 -52.36
C GLY A 301 22.04 7.71 -51.50
N GLU A 302 23.05 6.89 -51.22
CA GLU A 302 22.92 5.78 -50.26
C GLU A 302 22.81 6.30 -48.83
N ALA A 303 21.87 5.75 -48.07
CA ALA A 303 21.63 6.07 -46.67
C ALA A 303 21.66 4.80 -45.81
N GLN A 304 21.94 5.00 -44.52
CA GLN A 304 21.88 3.97 -43.47
C GLN A 304 21.10 4.55 -42.28
N PRO A 305 20.37 3.73 -41.52
CA PRO A 305 19.66 4.20 -40.34
C PRO A 305 20.68 4.68 -39.30
N LYS A 306 20.28 5.65 -38.48
CA LYS A 306 21.16 6.25 -37.45
C LYS A 306 21.16 5.45 -36.14
N GLY A 307 20.49 4.30 -36.12
CA GLY A 307 20.32 3.39 -34.98
C GLY A 307 19.49 2.17 -35.39
N GLU A 308 19.08 1.37 -34.40
CA GLU A 308 18.27 0.17 -34.62
C GLU A 308 16.87 0.53 -35.16
N VAL A 309 16.47 -0.14 -36.24
CA VAL A 309 15.15 -0.04 -36.86
C VAL A 309 14.50 -1.41 -36.96
N THR A 310 13.18 -1.43 -37.15
CA THR A 310 12.39 -2.65 -37.34
C THR A 310 12.11 -2.87 -38.81
N VAL A 311 12.37 -4.07 -39.31
CA VAL A 311 12.08 -4.49 -40.69
C VAL A 311 11.01 -5.56 -40.65
N LYS A 312 9.97 -5.36 -41.45
CA LYS A 312 8.85 -6.27 -41.62
C LYS A 312 8.75 -6.72 -43.08
N ILE A 313 8.73 -8.03 -43.30
CA ILE A 313 8.69 -8.62 -44.65
C ILE A 313 7.48 -9.56 -44.74
N LYS A 314 6.64 -9.39 -45.75
CA LYS A 314 5.57 -10.34 -46.09
C LYS A 314 6.17 -11.59 -46.71
N VAL A 315 5.79 -12.75 -46.21
CA VAL A 315 6.41 -14.04 -46.58
C VAL A 315 5.38 -15.04 -47.08
N LYS A 316 5.82 -15.97 -47.93
CA LYS A 316 4.93 -16.92 -48.62
C LYS A 316 4.65 -18.22 -47.85
N ALA A 317 5.46 -18.52 -46.84
CA ALA A 317 5.40 -19.73 -46.05
C ALA A 317 6.02 -19.52 -44.66
N LYS A 318 5.91 -20.53 -43.80
CA LYS A 318 6.52 -20.52 -42.46
C LYS A 318 8.05 -20.37 -42.59
N VAL A 319 8.59 -19.37 -41.91
CA VAL A 319 10.02 -19.06 -41.91
C VAL A 319 10.72 -19.88 -40.85
N GLU A 320 11.83 -20.52 -41.25
CA GLU A 320 12.70 -21.26 -40.33
C GLU A 320 13.76 -20.32 -39.74
N LYS A 321 14.42 -19.53 -40.61
CA LYS A 321 15.54 -18.66 -40.24
C LYS A 321 15.57 -17.38 -41.08
N ILE A 322 16.10 -16.31 -40.50
CA ILE A 322 16.50 -15.10 -41.23
C ILE A 322 18.01 -14.94 -41.10
N TYR A 323 18.67 -14.66 -42.22
CA TYR A 323 20.10 -14.40 -42.29
C TYR A 323 20.39 -12.99 -42.78
N HIS A 324 21.34 -12.31 -42.13
CA HIS A 324 22.10 -11.21 -42.71
C HIS A 324 23.30 -11.80 -43.47
N ILE A 325 23.59 -11.27 -44.67
CA ILE A 325 24.67 -11.76 -45.54
C ILE A 325 25.70 -10.65 -45.79
N ASP A 326 26.85 -10.75 -45.14
CA ASP A 326 28.02 -9.89 -45.33
C ASP A 326 29.31 -10.72 -45.19
N GLY A 327 29.88 -11.17 -46.30
CA GLY A 327 31.02 -12.09 -46.31
C GLY A 327 30.75 -13.48 -45.72
N GLY A 328 29.52 -13.76 -45.27
CA GLY A 328 29.05 -15.00 -44.65
C GLY A 328 27.60 -14.90 -44.15
N LEU A 329 27.03 -15.99 -43.62
CA LEU A 329 25.66 -16.05 -43.09
C LEU A 329 25.63 -15.79 -41.58
N THR A 330 24.90 -14.76 -41.15
CA THR A 330 24.66 -14.45 -39.72
C THR A 330 23.17 -14.56 -39.40
N GLU A 331 22.78 -15.45 -38.49
CA GLU A 331 21.36 -15.67 -38.12
C GLU A 331 20.84 -14.51 -37.25
N ILE A 332 19.63 -14.02 -37.56
CA ILE A 332 18.98 -12.89 -36.87
C ILE A 332 17.70 -13.37 -36.16
N PRO A 333 17.46 -12.97 -34.90
CA PRO A 333 16.19 -13.24 -34.24
C PRO A 333 15.03 -12.52 -34.93
N PHE A 334 13.90 -13.20 -35.05
CA PHE A 334 12.69 -12.65 -35.68
C PHE A 334 11.43 -13.11 -34.97
N THR A 335 10.34 -12.37 -35.16
CA THR A 335 8.97 -12.81 -34.84
C THR A 335 8.21 -13.09 -36.13
N TYR A 336 7.27 -14.04 -36.08
CA TYR A 336 6.41 -14.39 -37.22
C TYR A 336 4.95 -14.37 -36.81
N GLU A 337 4.20 -13.41 -37.35
CA GLU A 337 2.77 -13.23 -37.08
C GLU A 337 2.05 -12.84 -38.37
N ASN A 338 0.87 -13.42 -38.60
CA ASN A 338 -0.01 -13.07 -39.73
C ASN A 338 0.65 -13.10 -41.13
N GLY A 339 1.60 -14.00 -41.37
CA GLY A 339 2.30 -14.10 -42.66
C GLY A 339 3.37 -13.04 -42.88
N GLU A 340 3.79 -12.34 -41.82
CA GLU A 340 4.87 -11.36 -41.84
C GLU A 340 5.96 -11.78 -40.87
N VAL A 341 7.21 -11.65 -41.28
CA VAL A 341 8.35 -11.72 -40.36
C VAL A 341 8.79 -10.33 -39.96
N THR A 342 9.13 -10.16 -38.69
CA THR A 342 9.65 -8.90 -38.15
C THR A 342 10.99 -9.15 -37.46
N PHE A 343 12.01 -8.37 -37.82
CA PHE A 343 13.33 -8.42 -37.18
C PHE A 343 13.88 -7.00 -37.02
N LYS A 344 14.96 -6.87 -36.26
CA LYS A 344 15.62 -5.59 -36.03
C LYS A 344 17.01 -5.56 -36.65
N THR A 345 17.42 -4.38 -37.13
CA THR A 345 18.75 -4.15 -37.70
C THR A 345 19.14 -2.69 -37.60
N ASP A 346 20.42 -2.38 -37.63
CA ASP A 346 21.00 -1.04 -37.67
C ASP A 346 21.76 -0.75 -38.98
N HIS A 347 21.66 -1.65 -39.97
CA HIS A 347 22.26 -1.48 -41.28
C HIS A 347 21.45 -2.19 -42.37
N PHE A 348 21.58 -1.74 -43.61
CA PHE A 348 20.89 -2.30 -44.77
C PHE A 348 21.88 -2.84 -45.80
N SER A 349 21.61 -4.07 -46.21
CA SER A 349 22.43 -4.96 -47.04
C SER A 349 21.56 -6.15 -47.48
N ILE A 350 22.15 -7.33 -47.66
CA ILE A 350 21.46 -8.54 -48.08
C ILE A 350 20.86 -9.28 -46.88
N TYR A 351 19.56 -9.53 -46.95
CA TYR A 351 18.80 -10.36 -46.00
C TYR A 351 18.15 -11.52 -46.72
N ALA A 352 18.23 -12.72 -46.14
CA ALA A 352 17.60 -13.92 -46.66
C ALA A 352 16.61 -14.51 -45.66
N VAL A 353 15.38 -14.71 -46.12
CA VAL A 353 14.31 -15.40 -45.42
C VAL A 353 14.28 -16.85 -45.90
N VAL A 354 14.71 -17.78 -45.04
CA VAL A 354 14.78 -19.21 -45.35
C VAL A 354 13.52 -19.90 -44.84
N TYR A 355 12.86 -20.64 -45.72
CA TYR A 355 11.64 -21.35 -45.42
C TYR A 355 11.94 -22.74 -44.89
N GLY A 356 11.17 -23.18 -43.90
CA GLY A 356 11.27 -24.55 -43.39
C GLY A 356 10.69 -25.54 -44.39
N ASP A 357 11.15 -26.79 -44.31
CA ASP A 357 10.57 -27.88 -45.09
C ASP A 357 9.05 -27.94 -44.87
N LYS A 358 8.29 -28.14 -45.96
CA LYS A 358 6.86 -28.40 -45.87
C LYS A 358 6.67 -29.62 -44.99
N GLN A 359 6.17 -29.40 -43.78
CA GLN A 359 5.72 -30.47 -42.93
C GLN A 359 4.54 -31.13 -43.66
N ASP A 360 4.75 -32.32 -44.21
CA ASP A 360 3.65 -33.20 -44.58
C ASP A 360 2.85 -33.43 -43.29
N ASP A 361 1.64 -32.87 -43.26
CA ASP A 361 0.71 -32.90 -42.13
C ASP A 361 0.07 -34.30 -41.97
N ASN A 362 0.89 -35.35 -42.12
CA ASN A 362 0.55 -36.75 -41.95
C ASN A 362 1.52 -37.39 -40.95
N ASN A 363 1.48 -36.93 -39.71
CA ASN A 363 1.84 -37.80 -38.59
C ASN A 363 0.99 -37.44 -37.37
N LYS A 364 -0.15 -38.12 -37.30
CA LYS A 364 -0.93 -38.28 -36.08
C LYS A 364 -0.10 -39.11 -35.09
N PRO A 365 0.22 -38.63 -33.88
CA PRO A 365 0.75 -39.49 -32.83
C PRO A 365 -0.37 -40.43 -32.38
N GLY A 366 -0.05 -41.73 -32.34
CA GLY A 366 -0.96 -42.77 -31.86
C GLY A 366 -1.34 -42.57 -30.40
N ASP A 367 -2.62 -42.84 -30.13
CA ASP A 367 -3.16 -43.11 -28.80
C ASP A 367 -2.44 -44.32 -28.19
N ASP A 368 -2.07 -44.21 -26.91
CA ASP A 368 -2.06 -45.36 -25.99
C ASP A 368 -2.55 -44.92 -24.59
N ASN A 369 -3.82 -45.27 -24.34
CA ASN A 369 -4.41 -45.82 -23.12
C ASN A 369 -4.15 -45.15 -21.75
N ASN A 370 -5.21 -44.53 -21.20
CA ASN A 370 -6.02 -45.21 -20.17
C ASN A 370 -7.33 -44.45 -19.83
N LYS A 371 -8.46 -45.16 -19.96
CA LYS A 371 -9.77 -44.79 -19.40
C LYS A 371 -10.03 -45.68 -18.15
N PRO A 372 -10.84 -45.25 -17.19
CA PRO A 372 -12.28 -45.60 -17.24
C PRO A 372 -13.16 -44.41 -16.82
N GLY A 373 -14.18 -44.05 -17.60
CA GLY A 373 -15.58 -44.44 -17.35
C GLY A 373 -16.26 -43.28 -16.61
N ASN A 374 -17.20 -42.55 -17.20
CA ASN A 374 -18.59 -43.00 -17.19
C ASN A 374 -19.46 -42.22 -18.20
N ASP A 375 -20.65 -42.74 -18.42
CA ASP A 375 -21.53 -42.53 -19.56
C ASP A 375 -22.36 -41.24 -19.53
N ASN A 376 -22.70 -40.71 -20.73
CA ASN A 376 -24.10 -40.69 -21.18
C ASN A 376 -24.31 -40.09 -22.60
N LYS A 377 -24.78 -40.99 -23.48
CA LYS A 377 -25.78 -40.85 -24.57
C LYS A 377 -25.73 -39.71 -25.61
N LYS A 378 -25.37 -40.16 -26.83
CA LYS A 378 -25.81 -39.79 -28.21
C LYS A 378 -27.36 -39.79 -28.40
N PRO A 379 -27.97 -39.36 -29.54
CA PRO A 379 -27.49 -39.45 -30.94
C PRO A 379 -27.69 -38.20 -31.84
N VAL A 380 -26.75 -37.87 -32.75
CA VAL A 380 -26.68 -38.20 -34.21
C VAL A 380 -27.87 -37.75 -35.06
N GLN A 381 -27.60 -36.90 -36.05
CA GLN A 381 -28.17 -37.08 -37.39
C GLN A 381 -27.25 -36.53 -38.50
N ASP A 382 -26.87 -37.43 -39.40
CA ASP A 382 -26.20 -37.22 -40.68
C ASP A 382 -27.11 -36.52 -41.69
N VAL A 383 -26.56 -35.61 -42.53
CA VAL A 383 -26.90 -35.51 -43.97
C VAL A 383 -25.69 -34.97 -44.76
N LYS A 384 -25.30 -35.72 -45.79
CA LYS A 384 -24.44 -35.39 -46.95
C LYS A 384 -25.37 -35.22 -48.17
N PRO A 385 -24.89 -34.87 -49.39
CA PRO A 385 -24.17 -33.69 -49.89
C PRO A 385 -24.92 -33.07 -51.11
N GLU A 386 -24.34 -32.06 -51.81
CA GLU A 386 -24.50 -31.68 -53.24
C GLU A 386 -24.37 -30.14 -53.41
N ASN A 387 -23.98 -29.53 -54.53
CA ASN A 387 -23.07 -29.83 -55.64
C ASN A 387 -22.89 -28.48 -56.41
N ASN A 388 -21.66 -28.18 -56.83
CA ASN A 388 -21.24 -27.33 -57.96
C ASN A 388 -21.91 -25.96 -58.27
N SER A 389 -21.08 -24.91 -58.37
CA SER A 389 -20.83 -24.26 -59.67
C SER A 389 -19.47 -23.55 -59.76
N LYS A 390 -18.85 -23.67 -60.94
CA LYS A 390 -17.50 -23.20 -61.32
C LYS A 390 -17.49 -21.72 -61.70
N LYS A 391 -16.35 -21.03 -61.49
CA LYS A 391 -15.79 -20.12 -62.51
C LYS A 391 -14.27 -19.94 -62.38
N ASN A 392 -13.57 -20.38 -63.43
CA ASN A 392 -12.15 -20.22 -63.70
C ASN A 392 -11.75 -18.75 -63.89
N ARG A 393 -10.52 -18.39 -63.47
CA ARG A 393 -9.62 -17.53 -64.26
C ARG A 393 -8.13 -17.72 -63.89
N LYS A 394 -7.47 -18.50 -64.77
CA LYS A 394 -6.10 -18.42 -65.29
C LYS A 394 -4.94 -18.07 -64.34
N THR A 395 -4.18 -19.12 -64.06
CA THR A 395 -2.79 -19.17 -63.62
C THR A 395 -1.82 -18.50 -64.61
N ASN A 396 -0.92 -17.64 -64.12
CA ASN A 396 0.37 -17.37 -64.76
C ASN A 396 1.48 -17.96 -63.88
N LYS A 397 2.24 -18.89 -64.45
CA LYS A 397 3.27 -19.68 -63.79
C LYS A 397 4.50 -19.69 -64.70
N LEU A 398 5.63 -19.15 -64.27
CA LEU A 398 6.96 -19.30 -64.88
C LEU A 398 8.06 -18.91 -63.84
N PRO A 399 9.30 -19.45 -63.91
CA PRO A 399 9.72 -20.80 -64.29
C PRO A 399 10.39 -21.56 -63.11
N ARG A 400 10.40 -22.89 -63.18
CA ARG A 400 11.34 -23.75 -62.45
C ARG A 400 12.62 -23.82 -63.27
N THR A 401 13.78 -23.53 -62.69
CA THR A 401 15.08 -23.80 -63.32
C THR A 401 15.75 -24.99 -62.64
N ASN A 402 15.50 -26.18 -63.20
CA ASN A 402 16.43 -27.32 -63.13
C ASN A 402 17.38 -27.23 -64.33
N ILE A 403 18.65 -26.86 -64.13
CA ILE A 403 19.79 -27.12 -65.05
C ILE A 403 21.06 -27.12 -64.15
N THR A 404 21.66 -28.24 -63.72
CA THR A 404 22.58 -29.22 -64.36
C THR A 404 23.72 -28.67 -65.23
N ASN A 405 24.93 -28.71 -64.66
CA ASN A 405 26.28 -28.77 -65.24
C ASN A 405 26.94 -27.56 -65.95
N ALA A 406 28.07 -27.19 -65.32
CA ALA A 406 29.41 -26.94 -65.88
C ALA A 406 29.83 -25.53 -66.37
N SER A 407 30.93 -25.09 -65.73
CA SER A 407 32.10 -24.40 -66.29
C SER A 407 32.29 -22.90 -66.00
N TYR A 408 33.09 -22.65 -64.96
CA TYR A 408 34.28 -21.80 -64.85
C TYR A 408 34.35 -20.33 -65.34
N VAL A 409 35.02 -19.56 -64.46
CA VAL A 409 35.78 -18.29 -64.59
C VAL A 409 34.99 -16.98 -64.53
N LEU A 410 35.24 -16.18 -63.49
CA LEU A 410 35.76 -14.80 -63.60
C LEU A 410 36.05 -14.15 -62.23
N THR A 411 37.35 -13.93 -62.03
CA THR A 411 38.05 -12.75 -61.48
C THR A 411 37.57 -12.13 -60.17
N SER A 412 38.40 -12.35 -59.15
CA SER A 412 38.71 -11.43 -58.05
C SER A 412 38.95 -9.99 -58.53
N ILE A 413 38.26 -9.02 -57.93
CA ILE A 413 38.77 -7.66 -57.75
C ILE A 413 38.69 -7.33 -56.26
N LEU A 414 39.87 -7.29 -55.65
CA LEU A 414 40.13 -6.69 -54.35
C LEU A 414 40.25 -5.17 -54.57
N ALA A 415 39.57 -4.33 -53.80
CA ALA A 415 39.87 -2.90 -53.74
C ALA A 415 39.77 -2.39 -52.30
N LEU A 416 40.90 -1.89 -51.82
CA LEU A 416 41.21 -1.33 -50.51
C LEU A 416 40.46 -0.01 -50.22
N GLY A 417 40.15 0.24 -48.95
CA GLY A 417 39.63 1.51 -48.44
C GLY A 417 40.26 1.93 -47.10
N VAL A 418 41.48 2.46 -47.19
CA VAL A 418 42.12 3.53 -46.39
C VAL A 418 41.75 3.70 -44.90
N ALA A 419 42.72 3.40 -44.04
CA ALA A 419 42.78 3.89 -42.65
C ALA A 419 43.29 5.34 -42.61
N GLY A 420 42.46 6.26 -42.10
CA GLY A 420 42.84 7.63 -41.77
C GLY A 420 43.04 7.80 -40.27
N ALA A 421 44.29 8.03 -39.85
CA ALA A 421 44.64 8.41 -38.49
C ALA A 421 44.34 9.89 -38.23
N ILE A 422 43.67 10.22 -37.12
CA ILE A 422 43.65 11.58 -36.56
C ILE A 422 44.05 11.49 -35.08
N GLY A 423 45.15 12.17 -34.77
CA GLY A 423 45.76 12.21 -33.45
C GLY A 423 45.07 13.19 -32.50
N TYR A 424 45.00 12.81 -31.22
CA TYR A 424 44.65 13.70 -30.12
C TYR A 424 45.90 14.38 -29.56
N LYS A 425 45.94 15.72 -29.65
CA LYS A 425 46.87 16.57 -28.89
C LYS A 425 46.27 16.94 -27.54
N LYS A 426 46.95 16.54 -26.46
CA LYS A 426 46.85 17.05 -25.09
C LYS A 426 47.08 18.56 -25.06
N LYS A 427 46.24 19.32 -24.34
CA LYS A 427 46.60 20.64 -23.81
C LYS A 427 46.50 20.61 -22.29
N TYR A 428 47.64 20.83 -21.64
CA TYR A 428 47.73 21.43 -20.31
C TYR A 428 47.95 22.92 -20.50
N LYS A 429 47.13 23.74 -19.86
CA LYS A 429 47.53 24.88 -19.03
C LYS A 429 46.32 25.39 -18.28
#